data_AF-A0A520EMM0-F1
#
_entry.id   AF-A0A520EMM0-F1
#
_cell.length_a   1.000
_cell.length_b   1.000
_cell.length_c   1.000
_cell.angle_alpha   90.00
_cell.angle_beta   90.00
_cell.angle_gamma   90.00
#
_symmetry.space_group_name_H-M   'P 1'
#
loop_
_entity.id
_entity.type
_entity.pdbx_description
1 polymer ?
#
loop_
_entity_poly.entity_id
_entity_poly.type
_entity_poly.pdbx_seq_one_letter_code
_entity_poly.pdbx_strand_id
1 'polypeptide(L)'
;MTHIDIPADSEFGIDNLPYGIFSTPGSDARVGVRYGDNVIDLFVALNDSDFASPSLNAFMARGRSRWVEVRESVTAMIVSGTTPAEAIVSVSDVTMHLPFEVADYVDFYASEHHASNLGRLFRPDAEPLLPNWKHLPVAYHGRAGTVVVSGTDVKRPNGQRKAPDEASPTFGP
;
A
#
# COMPACT_ATOMS: atom_id res chain seq x y z
N MET A 1 15.12 10.51 27.09
CA MET A 1 14.89 9.40 26.15
C MET A 1 13.41 9.30 25.94
N THR A 2 12.94 9.47 24.70
CA THR A 2 11.51 9.29 24.39
C THR A 2 11.28 7.80 24.20
N HIS A 3 10.60 7.16 25.15
CA HIS A 3 10.23 5.76 25.04
C HIS A 3 8.82 5.68 24.47
N ILE A 4 8.64 4.88 23.41
CA ILE A 4 7.33 4.61 22.82
C ILE A 4 6.97 3.19 23.20
N ASP A 5 5.87 3.06 23.95
CA ASP A 5 5.35 1.74 24.30
C ASP A 5 4.72 1.09 23.07
N ILE A 6 5.11 -0.15 22.79
CA ILE A 6 4.54 -0.94 21.69
C ILE A 6 3.61 -1.99 22.30
N PRO A 7 2.34 -2.03 21.90
CA PRO A 7 1.45 -3.14 22.26
C PRO A 7 2.05 -4.49 21.88
N ALA A 8 1.89 -5.51 22.73
CA ALA A 8 2.53 -6.81 22.54
C ALA A 8 2.06 -7.55 21.27
N ASP A 9 0.86 -7.22 20.77
CA ASP A 9 0.24 -7.71 19.55
C ASP A 9 0.41 -6.77 18.35
N SER A 10 1.15 -5.67 18.50
CA SER A 10 1.39 -4.73 17.41
C SER A 10 2.24 -5.35 16.32
N GLU A 11 1.74 -5.29 15.09
CA GLU A 11 2.51 -5.64 13.88
C GLU A 11 3.54 -4.56 13.53
N PHE A 12 3.55 -3.43 14.23
CA PHE A 12 4.37 -2.25 13.91
C PHE A 12 5.53 -2.04 14.88
N GLY A 13 6.23 -3.13 15.19
CA GLY A 13 7.48 -3.11 15.95
C GLY A 13 8.69 -2.60 15.17
N ILE A 14 9.87 -2.66 15.80
CA ILE A 14 11.14 -2.22 15.21
C ILE A 14 11.52 -2.98 13.94
N ASP A 15 11.02 -4.22 13.80
CA ASP A 15 11.29 -5.06 12.63
C ASP A 15 10.42 -4.69 11.42
N ASN A 16 9.31 -3.98 11.60
CA ASN A 16 8.42 -3.60 10.51
C ASN A 16 8.81 -2.22 9.94
N LEU A 17 8.57 -1.15 10.69
CA LEU A 17 8.82 0.25 10.28
C LEU A 17 8.34 0.57 8.85
N PRO A 18 7.05 0.36 8.52
CA PRO A 18 6.54 0.63 7.19
C PRO A 18 6.39 2.12 6.95
N TYR A 19 6.60 2.53 5.69
CA TYR A 19 6.51 3.92 5.25
C TYR A 19 5.09 4.23 4.76
N GLY A 20 4.63 5.44 4.99
CA GLY A 20 3.35 5.93 4.48
C GLY A 20 3.34 7.44 4.31
N ILE A 21 2.29 7.93 3.67
CA ILE A 21 2.01 9.37 3.57
C ILE A 21 0.87 9.69 4.54
N PHE A 22 1.12 10.67 5.40
CA PHE A 22 0.15 11.11 6.40
C PHE A 22 0.07 12.63 6.44
N SER A 23 -1.02 13.14 6.99
CA SER A 23 -1.16 14.54 7.40
C SER A 23 -1.84 14.63 8.75
N THR A 24 -1.56 15.68 9.51
CA THR A 24 -2.34 16.09 10.68
C THR A 24 -3.17 17.34 10.36
N PRO A 25 -4.19 17.69 11.17
CA PRO A 25 -5.01 18.88 10.95
C PRO A 25 -4.15 20.14 10.74
N GLY A 26 -4.33 20.80 9.60
CA GLY A 26 -3.63 22.05 9.26
C GLY A 26 -2.20 21.89 8.74
N SER A 27 -1.75 20.66 8.41
CA SER A 27 -0.43 20.40 7.85
C SER A 27 -0.49 19.73 6.47
N ASP A 28 0.57 19.94 5.68
CA ASP A 28 0.72 19.25 4.39
C ASP A 28 1.04 17.76 4.57
N ALA A 29 0.63 16.96 3.58
CA ALA A 29 0.90 15.54 3.53
C ALA A 29 2.40 15.28 3.32
N ARG A 30 2.95 14.33 4.10
CA ARG A 30 4.40 14.05 4.13
C ARG A 30 4.71 12.62 4.57
N VAL A 31 5.98 12.25 4.47
CA VAL A 31 6.43 10.88 4.72
C VAL A 31 6.58 10.61 6.22
N GLY A 32 6.01 9.50 6.67
CA GLY A 32 6.19 8.99 8.02
C GLY A 32 6.47 7.49 8.04
N VAL A 33 6.98 7.02 9.18
CA VAL A 33 7.16 5.60 9.49
C VAL A 33 6.25 5.23 10.65
N ARG A 34 5.55 4.11 10.54
CA ARG A 34 4.71 3.59 11.63
C ARG A 34 5.56 2.88 12.69
N TYR A 35 5.33 3.18 13.95
CA TYR A 35 5.94 2.50 15.09
C TYR A 35 4.97 2.46 16.29
N GLY A 36 4.49 1.27 16.65
CA GLY A 36 3.43 1.10 17.65
C GLY A 36 2.15 1.86 17.26
N ASP A 37 1.62 2.68 18.17
CA ASP A 37 0.48 3.58 17.93
C ASP A 37 0.88 5.00 17.53
N ASN A 38 2.11 5.15 17.02
CA ASN A 38 2.64 6.43 16.59
C ASN A 38 3.12 6.38 15.14
N VAL A 39 3.15 7.54 14.51
CA VAL A 39 3.87 7.83 13.28
C VAL A 39 5.08 8.69 13.65
N ILE A 40 6.25 8.29 13.16
CA ILE A 40 7.47 9.10 13.21
C ILE A 40 7.53 9.89 11.91
N ASP A 41 7.37 11.21 12.02
CA ASP A 41 7.50 12.18 10.95
C ASP A 41 8.95 12.26 10.47
N LEU A 42 9.24 11.74 9.26
CA LEU A 42 10.62 11.65 8.79
C LEU A 42 11.20 13.01 8.38
N PHE A 43 10.35 13.95 7.97
CA PHE A 43 10.80 15.31 7.65
C PHE A 43 11.34 15.97 8.92
N VAL A 44 10.62 15.87 10.03
CA VAL A 44 11.03 16.43 11.33
C VAL A 44 12.19 15.64 11.93
N ALA A 45 12.11 14.31 11.93
CA ALA A 45 13.10 13.45 12.59
C ALA A 45 14.48 13.48 11.93
N LEU A 46 14.54 13.56 10.60
CA LEU A 46 15.78 13.50 9.84
C LEU A 46 16.23 14.86 9.28
N ASN A 47 15.36 15.89 9.36
CA ASN A 47 15.58 17.20 8.76
C ASN A 47 15.96 17.10 7.27
N ASP A 48 15.27 16.22 6.54
CA ASP A 48 15.49 15.97 5.11
C ASP A 48 14.24 16.31 4.32
N SER A 49 14.36 17.30 3.44
CA SER A 49 13.30 17.81 2.56
C SER A 49 12.72 16.75 1.62
N ASP A 50 13.44 15.66 1.32
CA ASP A 50 12.89 14.56 0.52
C ASP A 50 11.64 13.94 1.18
N PHE A 51 11.49 14.09 2.51
CA PHE A 51 10.35 13.59 3.27
C PHE A 51 9.21 14.61 3.43
N ALA A 52 9.38 15.86 3.01
CA ALA A 52 8.31 16.87 2.95
C ALA A 52 7.43 16.74 1.68
N SER A 53 7.40 15.54 1.09
CA SER A 53 6.70 15.24 -0.16
C SER A 53 5.37 14.52 0.12
N PRO A 54 4.28 14.83 -0.61
CA PRO A 54 3.00 14.13 -0.48
C PRO A 54 3.00 12.74 -1.14
N SER A 55 4.18 12.17 -1.38
CA SER A 55 4.38 10.90 -2.06
C SER A 55 5.76 10.30 -1.79
N LEU A 56 5.85 8.97 -1.72
CA LEU A 56 7.11 8.22 -1.62
C LEU A 56 7.89 8.15 -2.92
N ASN A 57 7.37 8.57 -4.08
CA ASN A 57 8.03 8.38 -5.39
C ASN A 57 9.48 8.89 -5.40
N ALA A 58 9.74 10.09 -4.86
CA ALA A 58 11.08 10.68 -4.84
C ALA A 58 12.05 9.84 -3.98
N PHE A 59 11.62 9.43 -2.79
CA PHE A 59 12.40 8.56 -1.90
C PHE A 59 12.63 7.17 -2.51
N MET A 60 11.62 6.58 -3.14
CA MET A 60 11.75 5.33 -3.88
C MET A 60 12.79 5.45 -5.00
N ALA A 61 12.79 6.55 -5.75
CA ALA A 61 13.74 6.77 -6.83
C ALA A 61 15.21 6.87 -6.37
N ARG A 62 15.49 7.14 -5.09
CA ARG A 62 16.85 7.13 -4.52
C ARG A 62 17.46 5.73 -4.45
N GLY A 63 16.64 4.69 -4.45
CA GLY A 63 17.08 3.29 -4.48
C GLY A 63 17.59 2.73 -3.15
N ARG A 64 17.92 1.43 -3.18
CA ARG A 64 18.14 0.58 -2.00
C ARG A 64 19.14 1.14 -0.98
N SER A 65 20.25 1.73 -1.42
CA SER A 65 21.26 2.27 -0.50
C SER A 65 20.68 3.35 0.42
N ARG A 66 19.87 4.27 -0.14
CA ARG A 66 19.21 5.32 0.64
C ARG A 66 18.12 4.74 1.55
N TRP A 67 17.39 3.72 1.09
CA TRP A 67 16.36 3.07 1.90
C TRP A 67 16.96 2.39 3.15
N VAL A 68 18.09 1.70 2.98
CA VAL A 68 18.82 1.06 4.08
C VAL A 68 19.35 2.11 5.06
N GLU A 69 20.01 3.15 4.56
CA GLU A 69 20.53 4.25 5.38
C GLU A 69 19.43 4.91 6.24
N VAL A 70 18.28 5.20 5.64
CA VAL A 70 17.14 5.81 6.34
C VAL A 70 16.57 4.85 7.37
N ARG A 71 16.40 3.56 7.03
CA ARG A 71 15.92 2.55 7.98
C ARG A 71 16.87 2.40 9.18
N GLU A 72 18.19 2.35 8.94
CA GLU A 72 19.21 2.27 9.99
C GLU A 72 19.18 3.51 10.88
N SER A 73 19.04 4.70 10.30
CA SER A 73 18.96 5.97 11.03
C SER A 73 17.72 6.02 11.93
N VAL A 74 16.54 5.68 11.39
CA VAL A 74 15.29 5.61 12.16
C VAL A 74 15.39 4.58 13.28
N THR A 75 15.92 3.39 12.98
CA THR A 75 16.12 2.32 13.96
C THR A 75 17.04 2.77 15.10
N ALA A 76 18.17 3.40 14.76
CA ALA A 76 19.12 3.90 15.74
C ALA A 76 18.50 4.95 16.66
N MET A 77 17.72 5.89 16.11
CA MET A 77 17.02 6.91 16.90
C MET A 77 15.97 6.33 17.85
N ILE A 78 15.22 5.32 17.40
CA ILE A 78 14.23 4.63 18.23
C ILE A 78 14.93 3.88 19.37
N VAL A 79 15.92 3.04 19.04
CA VAL A 79 16.61 2.18 20.02
C VAL A 79 17.39 2.99 21.06
N SER A 80 18.02 4.09 20.64
CA SER A 80 18.73 4.99 21.56
C SER A 80 17.82 5.97 22.30
N GLY A 81 16.52 5.99 21.99
CA GLY A 81 15.54 6.90 22.59
C GLY A 81 15.80 8.37 22.26
N THR A 82 16.43 8.66 21.13
CA THR A 82 16.76 10.03 20.65
C THR A 82 15.81 10.53 19.58
N THR A 83 14.67 9.84 19.36
CA THR A 83 13.63 10.33 18.45
C THR A 83 13.07 11.66 18.97
N PRO A 84 13.08 12.75 18.15
CA PRO A 84 12.54 14.05 18.56
C PRO A 84 11.06 13.94 18.96
N ALA A 85 10.68 14.57 20.07
CA ALA A 85 9.31 14.47 20.59
C ALA A 85 8.28 15.08 19.62
N GLU A 86 8.66 16.16 18.95
CA GLU A 86 7.91 16.85 17.91
C GLU A 86 7.72 16.04 16.63
N ALA A 87 8.54 14.99 16.41
CA ALA A 87 8.41 14.08 15.28
C ALA A 87 7.43 12.92 15.55
N ILE A 88 6.97 12.75 16.79
CA ILE A 88 6.12 11.64 17.19
C ILE A 88 4.67 12.11 17.17
N VAL A 89 3.86 11.49 16.31
CA VAL A 89 2.45 11.84 16.12
C VAL A 89 1.59 10.64 16.44
N SER A 90 0.56 10.82 17.26
CA SER A 90 -0.41 9.76 17.55
C SER A 90 -1.16 9.37 16.27
N VAL A 91 -1.35 8.08 16.06
CA VAL A 91 -2.10 7.55 14.92
C VAL A 91 -3.57 7.98 14.95
N SER A 92 -4.13 8.28 16.12
CA SER A 92 -5.47 8.84 16.23
C SER A 92 -5.62 10.20 15.55
N ASP A 93 -4.51 10.90 15.34
CA ASP A 93 -4.49 12.30 14.92
C ASP A 93 -4.07 12.47 13.46
N VAL A 94 -3.82 11.36 12.76
CA VAL A 94 -3.36 11.37 11.37
C VAL A 94 -4.45 10.94 10.39
N THR A 95 -4.43 11.55 9.21
CA THR A 95 -5.13 11.07 8.02
C THR A 95 -4.11 10.43 7.08
N MET A 96 -4.37 9.19 6.65
CA MET A 96 -3.51 8.47 5.71
C MET A 96 -3.90 8.80 4.26
N HIS A 97 -2.89 8.88 3.39
CA HIS A 97 -3.04 9.13 1.95
C HIS A 97 -2.48 7.97 1.13
N LEU A 98 -2.70 7.99 -0.18
CA LEU A 98 -2.07 7.03 -1.10
C LEU A 98 -0.54 7.17 -0.98
N PRO A 99 0.21 6.08 -0.76
CA PRO A 99 1.63 6.19 -0.40
C PRO A 99 2.53 6.65 -1.55
N PHE A 100 2.12 6.42 -2.79
CA PHE A 100 2.84 6.85 -3.98
C PHE A 100 1.87 7.07 -5.14
N GLU A 101 2.29 7.86 -6.10
CA GLU A 101 1.62 8.05 -7.38
C GLU A 101 1.82 6.81 -8.25
N VAL A 102 0.72 6.11 -8.52
CA VAL A 102 0.70 4.92 -9.37
C VAL A 102 0.77 5.38 -10.82
N ALA A 103 1.93 5.22 -11.46
CA ALA A 103 2.08 5.49 -12.88
C ALA A 103 1.42 4.40 -13.73
N ASP A 104 1.76 3.14 -13.44
CA ASP A 104 1.21 1.94 -14.06
C ASP A 104 0.85 0.91 -13.00
N TYR A 105 -0.25 0.20 -13.22
CA TYR A 105 -0.70 -0.91 -12.37
C TYR A 105 -0.81 -2.18 -13.21
N VAL A 106 -0.18 -3.26 -12.74
CA VAL A 106 -0.24 -4.59 -13.37
C VAL A 106 -0.80 -5.56 -12.34
N ASP A 107 -1.81 -6.32 -12.74
CA ASP A 107 -2.38 -7.37 -11.91
C ASP A 107 -1.98 -8.75 -12.44
N PHE A 108 -1.47 -9.60 -11.55
CA PHE A 108 -0.97 -10.93 -11.88
C PHE A 108 -1.99 -12.00 -11.53
N TYR A 109 -2.03 -13.05 -12.33
CA TYR A 109 -2.89 -14.21 -12.14
C TYR A 109 -2.10 -15.41 -11.61
N ALA A 110 -1.34 -15.22 -10.54
CA ALA A 110 -0.28 -16.14 -10.10
C ALA A 110 -0.70 -17.14 -8.99
N SER A 111 -1.95 -17.14 -8.54
CA SER A 111 -2.44 -18.13 -7.58
C SER A 111 -3.01 -19.35 -8.30
N GLU A 112 -2.36 -20.51 -8.14
CA GLU A 112 -2.77 -21.76 -8.80
C GLU A 112 -4.15 -22.22 -8.39
N HIS A 113 -4.45 -22.14 -7.09
CA HIS A 113 -5.77 -22.52 -6.56
C HIS A 113 -6.85 -21.60 -7.12
N HIS A 114 -6.61 -20.29 -7.14
CA HIS A 114 -7.53 -19.34 -7.75
C HIS A 114 -7.74 -19.66 -9.23
N ALA A 115 -6.65 -19.87 -9.97
CA ALA A 115 -6.68 -20.16 -11.40
C ALA A 115 -7.43 -21.45 -11.75
N SER A 116 -7.15 -22.51 -10.99
CA SER A 116 -7.77 -23.82 -11.16
C SER A 116 -9.25 -23.80 -10.81
N ASN A 117 -9.64 -23.09 -9.75
CA ASN A 117 -11.04 -22.97 -9.34
C ASN A 117 -11.88 -22.26 -10.41
N LEU A 118 -11.38 -21.15 -10.96
CA LEU A 118 -12.04 -20.48 -12.07
C LEU A 118 -12.09 -21.38 -13.32
N GLY A 119 -11.00 -22.08 -13.61
CA GLY A 119 -10.91 -23.01 -14.73
C GLY A 119 -12.00 -24.08 -14.72
N ARG A 120 -12.24 -24.71 -13.56
CA ARG A 120 -13.29 -25.73 -13.39
C ARG A 120 -14.71 -25.18 -13.56
N LEU A 121 -14.95 -23.92 -13.21
CA LEU A 121 -16.26 -23.29 -13.40
C LEU A 121 -16.55 -23.03 -14.89
N PHE A 122 -15.56 -22.55 -15.64
CA PHE A 122 -15.72 -22.19 -17.06
C PHE A 122 -15.55 -23.38 -18.02
N ARG A 123 -14.76 -24.38 -17.63
CA ARG A 123 -14.42 -25.57 -18.44
C ARG A 123 -14.47 -26.82 -17.55
N PRO A 124 -15.66 -27.27 -17.12
CA PRO A 124 -15.80 -28.37 -16.18
C PRO A 124 -15.22 -29.70 -16.71
N ASP A 125 -15.21 -29.89 -18.03
CA ASP A 125 -14.78 -31.13 -18.67
C ASP A 125 -13.35 -31.04 -19.29
N ALA A 126 -12.54 -30.05 -18.89
CA ALA A 126 -11.18 -29.87 -19.41
C ALA A 126 -10.15 -29.62 -18.30
N GLU A 127 -8.87 -29.66 -18.68
CA GLU A 127 -7.78 -29.24 -17.78
C GLU A 127 -8.05 -27.81 -17.25
N PRO A 128 -8.02 -27.60 -15.91
CA PRO A 128 -8.40 -26.32 -15.33
C PRO A 128 -7.52 -25.16 -15.78
N LEU A 129 -6.22 -25.41 -15.90
CA LEU A 129 -5.22 -24.42 -16.27
C LEU A 129 -5.01 -24.42 -17.78
N LEU A 130 -4.92 -23.22 -18.37
CA LEU A 130 -4.48 -23.08 -19.75
C LEU A 130 -2.98 -23.42 -19.86
N PRO A 131 -2.51 -23.94 -21.02
CA PRO A 131 -1.13 -24.43 -21.15
C PRO A 131 -0.06 -23.41 -20.77
N ASN A 132 -0.27 -22.13 -21.10
CA ASN A 132 0.69 -21.06 -20.82
C ASN A 132 0.87 -20.76 -19.33
N TRP A 133 -0.11 -21.06 -18.48
CA TRP A 133 -0.13 -20.61 -17.07
C TRP A 133 1.06 -21.13 -16.26
N LYS A 134 1.52 -22.35 -16.53
CA LYS A 134 2.69 -22.95 -15.87
C LYS A 134 4.03 -22.52 -16.47
N HIS A 135 4.02 -21.72 -17.54
CA HIS A 135 5.22 -21.34 -18.29
C HIS A 135 5.53 -19.84 -18.21
N LEU A 136 4.56 -19.02 -17.81
CA LEU A 136 4.77 -17.59 -17.56
C LEU A 136 3.78 -17.07 -16.52
N PRO A 137 4.14 -16.03 -15.75
CA PRO A 137 3.22 -15.38 -14.83
C PRO A 137 2.23 -14.52 -15.63
N VAL A 138 1.06 -15.09 -15.94
CA VAL A 138 0.01 -14.40 -16.70
C VAL A 138 -0.38 -13.11 -15.96
N ALA A 139 -0.47 -12.01 -16.68
CA ALA A 139 -0.78 -10.69 -16.12
C ALA A 139 -1.47 -9.79 -17.16
N TYR A 140 -2.03 -8.69 -16.69
CA TYR A 140 -2.66 -7.68 -17.55
C TYR A 140 -2.48 -6.27 -16.96
N HIS A 141 -2.61 -5.25 -17.82
CA HIS A 141 -2.59 -3.85 -17.39
C HIS A 141 -3.90 -3.52 -16.66
N GLY A 142 -3.79 -3.13 -15.39
CA GLY A 142 -4.87 -2.54 -14.62
C GLY A 142 -5.00 -1.03 -14.89
N ARG A 143 -5.93 -0.39 -14.17
CA ARG A 143 -6.16 1.07 -14.27
C ARG A 143 -5.55 1.78 -13.07
N ALA A 144 -4.38 2.41 -13.28
CA ALA A 144 -3.66 3.12 -12.22
C ALA A 144 -4.48 4.22 -11.54
N GLY A 145 -5.19 5.05 -12.33
CA GLY A 145 -6.00 6.16 -11.82
C GLY A 145 -7.24 5.77 -10.99
N THR A 146 -7.48 4.48 -10.75
CA THR A 146 -8.56 3.99 -9.88
C THR A 146 -8.04 3.23 -8.66
N VAL A 147 -6.73 3.23 -8.42
CA VAL A 147 -6.16 2.75 -7.15
C VAL A 147 -6.43 3.80 -6.08
N VAL A 148 -7.07 3.41 -4.99
CA VAL A 148 -7.48 4.31 -3.90
C VAL A 148 -6.96 3.80 -2.55
N VAL A 149 -6.76 4.72 -1.60
CA VAL A 149 -6.33 4.38 -0.24
C VAL A 149 -7.43 3.64 0.52
N SER A 150 -7.03 2.78 1.47
CA SER A 150 -7.95 2.10 2.37
C SER A 150 -8.92 3.07 3.05
N GLY A 151 -10.18 2.65 3.23
CA GLY A 151 -11.26 3.49 3.76
C GLY A 151 -12.00 4.32 2.71
N THR A 152 -11.55 4.33 1.45
CA THR A 152 -12.30 4.97 0.35
C THR A 152 -13.52 4.13 -0.04
N ASP A 153 -14.71 4.73 -0.06
CA ASP A 153 -15.94 4.07 -0.49
C ASP A 153 -15.89 3.66 -1.97
N VAL A 154 -16.33 2.43 -2.27
CA VAL A 154 -16.43 1.92 -3.64
C VAL A 154 -17.90 1.85 -4.07
N LYS A 155 -18.28 2.70 -5.03
CA LYS A 155 -19.62 2.70 -5.59
C LYS A 155 -19.85 1.47 -6.48
N ARG A 156 -20.98 0.77 -6.30
CA ARG A 156 -21.41 -0.31 -7.21
C ARG A 156 -21.44 0.23 -8.66
N PRO A 157 -20.69 -0.39 -9.59
CA PRO A 157 -20.67 0.08 -10.97
C PRO A 157 -21.99 -0.25 -11.66
N ASN A 158 -22.42 0.63 -12.58
CA ASN A 158 -23.35 0.24 -13.62
C ASN A 158 -22.56 -0.15 -14.86
N GLY A 159 -23.11 -1.03 -15.69
CA GLY A 159 -22.47 -1.46 -16.93
C GLY A 159 -23.44 -2.20 -17.85
N GLN A 160 -22.90 -2.67 -18.97
CA GLN A 160 -23.60 -3.61 -19.84
C GLN A 160 -23.51 -5.01 -19.22
N ARG A 161 -24.65 -5.70 -19.14
CA ARG A 161 -24.76 -7.07 -18.67
C ARG A 161 -25.60 -7.87 -19.66
N LYS A 162 -25.41 -9.20 -19.70
CA LYS A 162 -26.19 -10.09 -20.57
C LYS A 162 -26.55 -11.35 -19.80
N ALA A 163 -27.80 -11.44 -19.35
CA ALA A 163 -28.33 -12.66 -18.75
C ALA A 163 -28.47 -13.77 -19.82
N PRO A 164 -28.49 -15.06 -19.43
CA PRO A 164 -28.56 -16.17 -20.39
C PRO A 164 -29.78 -16.13 -21.32
N ASP A 165 -30.90 -15.58 -20.86
CA ASP A 165 -32.18 -15.46 -21.55
C ASP A 165 -32.36 -14.14 -22.32
N GLU A 166 -31.49 -13.15 -22.12
CA GLU A 166 -31.57 -11.86 -22.80
C GLU A 166 -31.05 -11.95 -24.25
N ALA A 167 -31.84 -11.48 -25.21
CA ALA A 167 -31.43 -11.44 -26.62
C ALA A 167 -30.27 -10.46 -26.88
N SER A 168 -30.17 -9.36 -26.14
CA SER A 168 -29.13 -8.34 -26.25
C SER A 168 -28.76 -7.78 -24.87
N PRO A 169 -27.56 -7.23 -24.66
CA PRO A 169 -27.15 -6.69 -23.36
C PRO A 169 -28.06 -5.56 -22.87
N THR A 170 -28.28 -5.50 -21.56
CA THR A 170 -29.00 -4.42 -20.88
C THR A 170 -28.05 -3.57 -20.03
N PHE A 171 -28.43 -2.31 -19.75
CA PHE A 171 -27.67 -1.40 -18.89
C PHE A 171 -28.27 -1.35 -17.49
N GLY A 172 -27.44 -1.46 -16.46
CA GLY A 172 -27.87 -1.37 -15.07
C GLY A 172 -26.72 -1.65 -14.10
N PRO A 173 -27.01 -1.72 -12.79
CA PRO A 173 -26.04 -2.12 -11.77
C PRO A 173 -25.66 -3.61 -11.86
#